data_AF-A0A954BLD5-F1
#
_entry.id   AF-A0A954BLD5-F1
#
_cell.length_a   1.000
_cell.length_b   1.000
_cell.length_c   1.000
_cell.angle_alpha   90.00
_cell.angle_beta   90.00
_cell.angle_gamma   90.00
#
_symmetry.space_group_name_H-M   'P 1'
#
loop_
_entity.id
_entity.type
_entity.pdbx_description
1 polymer ?
#
loop_
_entity_poly.entity_id
_entity_poly.type
_entity_poly.pdbx_seq_one_letter_code
_entity_poly.pdbx_strand_id
1 'polypeptide(L)'
;MRRREFLLGSISVLPLGLLATGCATAPPAAENVGAVDDDFLRELMAEEADGAFEMTEQVQRTLTTREWKSLNTVGSQWNWWETPKDERPAVSWPEAALAPDYAPFISLGPPPEQFSVSHDTLAWLAERNHFDLGDDEMVVIGLRGARLPDGATDSGWQDVVEAELEVPNHIDPRCLIGAWDRAGKRVRLFHGSTVPEVSYMWAQCRLDSGANLMPTGLYAYEVGVHPNDSKRTPQIGALRLAGYGFNADGPASPVIYTLRTLDNLTYSVGDGAEVWDRCAPGNNIHAAIFGGPSDKYLVGAGGQNYSSAGCQTIPGGYELYWGDDGKRWYSKEPIGTWRDFREAIGLAVSPVVVKRRACSDDGKRFRYMLLTGWDASFASAPDEKVLEAYFPLRPGSSGPDVEKLQKAAYSKPDGWFGAGTADAVVYLKKTDLGIAETPVTLNLAALDKAPPPDEVEESEAEERETSERIPAEEPDISSDAAAEGEHET
;
A
#
# COMPACT_ATOMS: atom_id res chain seq x y z
N MET A 1 5.06 -45.25 -42.87
CA MET A 1 4.42 -46.49 -42.38
C MET A 1 4.68 -46.66 -40.88
N ARG A 2 3.64 -46.63 -40.04
CA ARG A 2 3.45 -47.43 -38.80
C ARG A 2 2.15 -46.96 -38.15
N ARG A 3 1.16 -47.87 -38.02
CA ARG A 3 -0.08 -47.67 -37.25
C ARG A 3 0.13 -48.20 -35.82
N ARG A 4 -0.63 -47.66 -34.87
CA ARG A 4 -1.13 -48.25 -33.60
C ARG A 4 -2.17 -47.25 -33.09
N GLU A 5 -3.45 -47.44 -33.39
CA GLU A 5 -4.43 -48.33 -32.73
C GLU A 5 -4.91 -47.81 -31.37
N PHE A 6 -6.22 -47.57 -31.32
CA PHE A 6 -7.00 -47.15 -30.16
C PHE A 6 -7.29 -48.34 -29.24
N LEU A 7 -7.46 -48.07 -27.95
CA LEU A 7 -8.18 -48.94 -27.03
C LEU A 7 -9.16 -48.09 -26.20
N LEU A 8 -10.46 -48.37 -26.37
CA LEU A 8 -11.53 -47.81 -25.55
C LEU A 8 -11.73 -48.69 -24.32
N GLY A 9 -11.85 -48.07 -23.14
CA GLY A 9 -12.21 -48.72 -21.89
C GLY A 9 -13.50 -48.10 -21.32
N SER A 10 -14.51 -48.91 -21.03
CA SER A 10 -15.87 -48.49 -20.72
C SER A 10 -16.40 -49.12 -19.42
N ILE A 11 -16.56 -48.32 -18.35
CA ILE A 11 -17.18 -48.61 -17.04
C ILE A 11 -17.64 -47.26 -16.47
N SER A 12 -18.81 -47.01 -15.86
CA SER A 12 -20.14 -47.66 -15.84
C SER A 12 -21.19 -46.62 -15.36
N VAL A 13 -22.48 -46.98 -15.27
CA VAL A 13 -23.59 -46.15 -14.73
C VAL A 13 -24.29 -46.87 -13.57
N LEU A 14 -24.85 -46.12 -12.60
CA LEU A 14 -26.03 -46.37 -11.72
C LEU A 14 -25.84 -45.64 -10.34
N PRO A 15 -26.91 -45.35 -9.57
CA PRO A 15 -28.23 -44.81 -9.93
C PRO A 15 -28.69 -43.61 -9.04
N LEU A 16 -29.86 -43.05 -9.35
CA LEU A 16 -30.59 -42.08 -8.52
C LEU A 16 -30.98 -42.63 -7.14
N GLY A 17 -31.04 -41.74 -6.14
CA GLY A 17 -31.81 -41.89 -4.90
C GLY A 17 -32.55 -40.57 -4.57
N LEU A 18 -33.81 -40.66 -4.15
CA LEU A 18 -34.72 -39.52 -3.91
C LEU A 18 -35.35 -39.64 -2.51
N LEU A 19 -36.02 -38.57 -2.04
CA LEU A 19 -36.79 -38.38 -0.78
C LEU A 19 -35.97 -37.83 0.42
N ALA A 20 -36.53 -37.03 1.35
CA ALA A 20 -37.67 -36.09 1.33
C ALA A 20 -37.73 -35.28 2.65
N THR A 21 -38.21 -34.03 2.60
CA THR A 21 -38.95 -33.27 3.65
C THR A 21 -38.45 -33.19 5.11
N GLY A 22 -38.28 -31.95 5.61
CA GLY A 22 -38.24 -31.59 7.04
C GLY A 22 -38.51 -30.08 7.22
N CYS A 23 -39.27 -29.67 8.25
CA CYS A 23 -39.84 -28.32 8.41
C CYS A 23 -39.42 -27.66 9.74
N ALA A 24 -39.81 -26.39 9.95
CA ALA A 24 -39.61 -25.49 11.11
C ALA A 24 -38.33 -24.62 11.09
N THR A 25 -38.30 -23.35 11.55
CA THR A 25 -39.34 -22.37 11.95
C THR A 25 -38.71 -20.96 11.91
N ALA A 26 -39.46 -19.91 11.56
CA ALA A 26 -38.94 -18.53 11.56
C ALA A 26 -39.11 -17.82 12.93
N PRO A 27 -38.15 -16.98 13.36
CA PRO A 27 -38.30 -16.06 14.50
C PRO A 27 -39.08 -14.78 14.11
N PRO A 28 -39.57 -13.98 15.08
CA PRO A 28 -40.51 -12.90 14.82
C PRO A 28 -39.88 -11.62 14.25
N ALA A 29 -40.71 -10.80 13.62
CA ALA A 29 -40.32 -9.50 13.07
C ALA A 29 -39.86 -8.52 14.17
N ALA A 30 -38.76 -7.81 13.90
CA ALA A 30 -38.38 -6.61 14.63
C ALA A 30 -39.17 -5.40 14.07
N GLU A 31 -39.43 -4.42 14.94
CA GLU A 31 -40.25 -3.25 14.61
C GLU A 31 -39.51 -2.23 13.73
N ASN A 32 -40.28 -1.46 12.94
CA ASN A 32 -39.77 -0.42 12.05
C ASN A 32 -38.98 0.65 12.80
N VAL A 33 -37.66 0.66 12.63
CA VAL A 33 -36.88 1.90 12.63
C VAL A 33 -36.91 2.44 11.20
N GLY A 34 -37.09 3.75 11.03
CA GLY A 34 -37.30 4.34 9.71
C GLY A 34 -36.17 4.01 8.74
N ALA A 35 -36.49 3.30 7.66
CA ALA A 35 -35.54 3.04 6.59
C ALA A 35 -35.23 4.35 5.88
N VAL A 36 -33.94 4.72 5.84
CA VAL A 36 -33.42 5.60 4.81
C VAL A 36 -33.62 4.90 3.46
N ASP A 37 -33.96 5.66 2.42
CA ASP A 37 -34.28 5.08 1.12
C ASP A 37 -33.02 4.47 0.48
N ASP A 38 -32.97 3.14 0.40
CA ASP A 38 -31.86 2.37 -0.19
C ASP A 38 -31.64 2.72 -1.68
N ASP A 39 -32.67 3.23 -2.37
CA ASP A 39 -32.53 3.68 -3.76
C ASP A 39 -31.90 5.10 -3.82
N PHE A 40 -32.14 5.98 -2.84
CA PHE A 40 -31.50 7.31 -2.76
C PHE A 40 -29.99 7.21 -2.47
N LEU A 41 -29.59 6.38 -1.49
CA LEU A 41 -28.17 6.12 -1.21
C LEU A 41 -27.46 5.43 -2.39
N ARG A 42 -28.20 4.73 -3.26
CA ARG A 42 -27.67 4.17 -4.51
C ARG A 42 -27.49 5.19 -5.62
N GLU A 43 -28.39 6.16 -5.71
CA GLU A 43 -28.33 7.21 -6.73
C GLU A 43 -27.18 8.19 -6.42
N LEU A 44 -27.06 8.63 -5.16
CA LEU A 44 -25.95 9.46 -4.68
C LEU A 44 -24.58 8.81 -4.92
N MET A 45 -24.41 7.55 -4.50
CA MET A 45 -23.17 6.78 -4.68
C MET A 45 -22.89 6.42 -6.14
N ALA A 46 -23.86 6.56 -7.06
CA ALA A 46 -23.65 6.39 -8.49
C ALA A 46 -23.21 7.70 -9.16
N GLU A 47 -23.79 8.84 -8.79
CA GLU A 47 -23.39 10.15 -9.30
C GLU A 47 -21.99 10.56 -8.78
N GLU A 48 -21.66 10.30 -7.51
CA GLU A 48 -20.31 10.55 -6.96
C GLU A 48 -19.23 9.62 -7.55
N ALA A 49 -19.58 8.38 -7.90
CA ALA A 49 -18.64 7.46 -8.52
C ALA A 49 -18.20 7.91 -9.93
N ASP A 50 -19.09 8.55 -10.69
CA ASP A 50 -18.74 9.21 -11.95
C ASP A 50 -17.98 10.53 -11.71
N GLY A 51 -18.34 11.31 -10.68
CA GLY A 51 -17.64 12.57 -10.32
C GLY A 51 -16.19 12.39 -9.84
N ALA A 52 -15.92 11.40 -9.01
CA ALA A 52 -14.55 11.06 -8.59
C ALA A 52 -13.69 10.56 -9.76
N PHE A 53 -14.31 9.88 -10.74
CA PHE A 53 -13.67 9.48 -11.98
C PHE A 53 -13.36 10.69 -12.87
N GLU A 54 -14.28 11.65 -12.97
CA GLU A 54 -14.05 12.91 -13.70
C GLU A 54 -12.89 13.72 -13.13
N MET A 55 -12.71 13.83 -11.80
CA MET A 55 -11.62 14.66 -11.26
C MET A 55 -10.22 14.13 -11.64
N THR A 56 -10.07 12.80 -11.73
CA THR A 56 -8.84 12.16 -12.23
C THR A 56 -8.66 12.37 -13.74
N GLU A 57 -9.75 12.34 -14.52
CA GLU A 57 -9.71 12.63 -15.94
C GLU A 57 -9.48 14.12 -16.23
N GLN A 58 -9.94 15.02 -15.35
CA GLN A 58 -9.86 16.46 -15.52
C GLN A 58 -8.42 16.94 -15.37
N VAL A 59 -7.69 16.48 -14.34
CA VAL A 59 -6.24 16.73 -14.20
C VAL A 59 -5.45 16.16 -15.39
N GLN A 60 -5.89 15.03 -15.97
CA GLN A 60 -5.28 14.47 -17.19
C GLN A 60 -5.67 15.21 -18.49
N ARG A 61 -6.81 15.91 -18.52
CA ARG A 61 -7.32 16.65 -19.69
C ARG A 61 -6.80 18.08 -19.83
N THR A 62 -6.35 18.73 -18.74
CA THR A 62 -5.90 20.14 -18.79
C THR A 62 -4.60 20.37 -19.56
N LEU A 63 -3.75 19.34 -19.72
CA LEU A 63 -2.56 19.40 -20.56
C LEU A 63 -2.79 18.59 -21.84
N THR A 64 -2.68 19.22 -23.01
CA THR A 64 -2.82 18.45 -24.25
C THR A 64 -1.67 17.45 -24.37
N THR A 65 -1.95 16.27 -24.95
CA THR A 65 -0.94 15.22 -25.21
C THR A 65 0.23 15.71 -26.08
N ARG A 66 0.12 16.90 -26.67
CA ARG A 66 1.13 17.56 -27.49
C ARG A 66 2.06 18.46 -26.67
N GLU A 67 1.53 19.21 -25.70
CA GLU A 67 2.32 19.97 -24.73
C GLU A 67 3.09 19.03 -23.79
N TRP A 68 2.42 17.98 -23.31
CA TRP A 68 3.01 16.91 -22.49
C TRP A 68 4.23 16.26 -23.18
N LYS A 69 4.09 15.91 -24.47
CA LYS A 69 5.21 15.38 -25.27
C LYS A 69 6.33 16.38 -25.51
N SER A 70 6.04 17.68 -25.52
CA SER A 70 7.06 18.71 -25.74
C SER A 70 7.99 18.89 -24.53
N LEU A 71 7.43 18.85 -23.32
CA LEU A 71 8.18 18.82 -22.05
C LEU A 71 9.03 17.54 -21.95
N ASN A 72 8.44 16.39 -22.29
CA ASN A 72 9.13 15.10 -22.33
C ASN A 72 10.16 14.93 -23.49
N THR A 73 10.43 15.97 -24.29
CA THR A 73 11.54 15.96 -25.28
C THR A 73 12.87 16.48 -24.73
N VAL A 74 12.94 16.98 -23.49
CA VAL A 74 14.20 17.36 -22.83
C VAL A 74 14.90 16.08 -22.33
N GLY A 75 15.52 15.37 -23.26
CA GLY A 75 16.02 14.01 -23.01
C GLY A 75 17.25 13.93 -22.09
N SER A 76 17.42 12.74 -21.49
CA SER A 76 18.62 12.21 -20.81
C SER A 76 18.85 12.53 -19.32
N GLN A 77 17.93 13.19 -18.63
CA GLN A 77 17.92 13.27 -17.14
C GLN A 77 16.77 12.44 -16.53
N TRP A 78 16.51 11.26 -17.11
CA TRP A 78 15.34 10.42 -16.79
C TRP A 78 15.46 9.67 -15.46
N ASN A 79 16.68 9.44 -14.98
CA ASN A 79 16.96 8.70 -13.76
C ASN A 79 17.56 9.66 -12.71
N TRP A 80 17.03 9.65 -11.48
CA TRP A 80 17.56 10.47 -10.38
C TRP A 80 19.04 10.21 -10.09
N TRP A 81 19.51 8.98 -10.35
CA TRP A 81 20.92 8.60 -10.24
C TRP A 81 21.82 9.15 -11.37
N GLU A 82 21.25 9.51 -12.52
CA GLU A 82 21.97 10.11 -13.65
C GLU A 82 22.10 11.64 -13.50
N THR A 83 21.22 12.28 -12.73
CA THR A 83 21.36 13.68 -12.32
C THR A 83 22.65 13.88 -11.50
N PRO A 84 23.45 14.94 -11.77
CA PRO A 84 24.62 15.30 -10.97
C PRO A 84 24.28 15.41 -9.48
N LYS A 85 25.16 14.95 -8.59
CA LYS A 85 24.84 14.78 -7.16
C LYS A 85 24.40 16.08 -6.48
N ASP A 86 24.96 17.20 -6.92
CA ASP A 86 24.70 18.57 -6.50
C ASP A 86 23.46 19.21 -7.16
N GLU A 87 22.96 18.63 -8.25
CA GLU A 87 21.71 19.01 -8.93
C GLU A 87 20.51 18.12 -8.54
N ARG A 88 20.74 17.04 -7.77
CA ARG A 88 19.67 16.12 -7.35
C ARG A 88 18.69 16.83 -6.40
N PRO A 89 17.38 16.76 -6.66
CA PRO A 89 16.39 17.20 -5.68
C PRO A 89 16.54 16.40 -4.39
N ALA A 90 16.27 17.09 -3.28
CA ALA A 90 16.18 16.44 -1.98
C ALA A 90 15.08 15.37 -1.99
N VAL A 91 15.38 14.25 -1.35
CA VAL A 91 14.44 13.16 -1.07
C VAL A 91 14.46 12.92 0.43
N SER A 92 13.29 12.77 1.01
CA SER A 92 13.10 12.65 2.46
C SER A 92 11.98 11.67 2.76
N TRP A 93 11.99 11.12 3.98
CA TRP A 93 10.74 10.72 4.61
C TRP A 93 10.17 11.95 5.33
N PRO A 94 8.85 12.13 5.37
CA PRO A 94 8.27 13.34 5.94
C PRO A 94 8.39 13.30 7.47
N GLU A 95 8.19 14.44 8.12
CA GLU A 95 8.15 14.50 9.57
C GLU A 95 7.06 13.57 10.13
N ALA A 96 7.25 13.03 11.34
CA ALA A 96 6.37 11.98 11.84
C ALA A 96 4.89 12.38 11.95
N ALA A 97 4.60 13.69 12.12
CA ALA A 97 3.23 14.21 12.10
C ALA A 97 2.57 14.28 10.70
N LEU A 98 3.37 14.22 9.63
CA LEU A 98 2.96 14.26 8.23
C LEU A 98 3.25 12.93 7.51
N ALA A 99 3.82 11.94 8.20
CA ALA A 99 4.03 10.61 7.65
C ALA A 99 2.73 9.79 7.75
N PRO A 100 2.21 9.23 6.64
CA PRO A 100 0.93 8.52 6.62
C PRO A 100 0.89 7.30 7.56
N ASP A 101 2.05 6.73 7.90
CA ASP A 101 2.16 5.60 8.82
C ASP A 101 2.53 5.99 10.26
N TYR A 102 2.96 7.22 10.54
CA TYR A 102 3.36 7.65 11.91
C TYR A 102 2.40 8.67 12.52
N ALA A 103 1.74 9.50 11.70
CA ALA A 103 0.79 10.51 12.14
C ALA A 103 -0.31 9.96 13.09
N PRO A 104 -0.92 8.76 12.85
CA PRO A 104 -1.89 8.17 13.78
C PRO A 104 -1.35 7.96 15.20
N PHE A 105 -0.04 7.76 15.36
CA PHE A 105 0.59 7.36 16.61
C PHE A 105 1.24 8.50 17.38
N ILE A 106 1.29 9.73 16.83
CA ILE A 106 1.88 10.90 17.50
C ILE A 106 1.24 11.16 18.87
N SER A 107 -0.06 10.89 18.99
CA SER A 107 -0.81 11.01 20.25
C SER A 107 -0.30 10.06 21.35
N LEU A 108 0.33 8.93 21.00
CA LEU A 108 0.93 7.97 21.94
C LEU A 108 2.25 8.51 22.53
N GLY A 109 2.99 9.31 21.77
CA GLY A 109 4.31 9.85 22.13
C GLY A 109 5.43 9.21 21.31
N PRO A 110 6.71 9.49 21.61
CA PRO A 110 7.82 8.85 20.91
C PRO A 110 7.93 7.37 21.29
N PRO A 111 7.99 6.43 20.33
CA PRO A 111 8.27 5.03 20.62
C PRO A 111 9.72 4.82 21.09
N PRO A 112 10.02 3.71 21.81
CA PRO A 112 11.39 3.26 22.06
C PRO A 112 12.21 3.10 20.76
N GLU A 113 13.45 3.58 20.74
CA GLU A 113 14.35 3.47 19.57
C GLU A 113 14.80 2.03 19.31
N GLN A 114 14.92 1.21 20.36
CA GLN A 114 15.25 -0.21 20.32
C GLN A 114 14.06 -1.03 20.83
N PHE A 115 13.75 -2.14 20.18
CA PHE A 115 12.57 -2.95 20.48
C PHE A 115 12.74 -4.41 20.06
N SER A 116 11.97 -5.29 20.70
CA SER A 116 12.04 -6.73 20.48
C SER A 116 10.84 -7.25 19.70
N VAL A 117 11.09 -7.96 18.59
CA VAL A 117 10.06 -8.59 17.75
C VAL A 117 9.97 -10.07 18.07
N SER A 118 8.84 -10.52 18.61
CA SER A 118 8.58 -11.90 19.00
C SER A 118 7.24 -12.40 18.47
N HIS A 119 6.93 -13.69 18.66
CA HIS A 119 5.58 -14.21 18.39
C HIS A 119 4.50 -13.47 19.19
N ASP A 120 4.74 -13.16 20.47
CA ASP A 120 3.75 -12.48 21.31
C ASP A 120 3.57 -11.02 20.87
N THR A 121 4.65 -10.33 20.48
CA THR A 121 4.61 -8.98 19.88
C THR A 121 3.72 -8.94 18.63
N LEU A 122 3.91 -9.89 17.71
CA LEU A 122 3.17 -9.97 16.45
C LEU A 122 1.72 -10.44 16.65
N ALA A 123 1.46 -11.33 17.62
CA ALA A 123 0.11 -11.74 17.99
C ALA A 123 -0.69 -10.57 18.58
N TRP A 124 -0.10 -9.80 19.50
CA TRP A 124 -0.72 -8.61 20.07
C TRP A 124 -1.03 -7.57 18.98
N LEU A 125 -0.11 -7.35 18.04
CA LEU A 125 -0.34 -6.46 16.90
C LEU A 125 -1.50 -6.93 16.02
N ALA A 126 -1.56 -8.22 15.67
CA ALA A 126 -2.65 -8.77 14.88
C ALA A 126 -4.01 -8.63 15.59
N GLU A 127 -4.06 -8.89 16.90
CA GLU A 127 -5.25 -8.72 17.73
C GLU A 127 -5.71 -7.25 17.76
N ARG A 128 -4.81 -6.32 18.10
CA ARG A 128 -5.13 -4.88 18.22
C ARG A 128 -5.46 -4.19 16.89
N ASN A 129 -5.03 -4.77 15.76
CA ASN A 129 -5.42 -4.33 14.42
C ASN A 129 -6.63 -5.08 13.86
N HIS A 130 -7.27 -5.98 14.64
CA HIS A 130 -8.40 -6.80 14.20
C HIS A 130 -8.12 -7.58 12.89
N PHE A 131 -6.88 -8.06 12.74
CA PHE A 131 -6.41 -8.77 11.55
C PHE A 131 -6.79 -10.26 11.62
N ASP A 132 -7.67 -10.69 10.71
CA ASP A 132 -7.97 -12.12 10.53
C ASP A 132 -6.82 -12.84 9.79
N LEU A 133 -5.97 -13.49 10.57
CA LEU A 133 -4.90 -14.38 10.10
C LEU A 133 -5.37 -15.82 9.87
N GLY A 134 -6.61 -16.16 10.22
CA GLY A 134 -7.14 -17.53 10.20
C GLY A 134 -6.17 -18.58 10.80
N ASP A 135 -6.18 -19.76 10.19
CA ASP A 135 -5.33 -20.89 10.52
C ASP A 135 -3.95 -20.84 9.82
N ASP A 136 -3.56 -19.72 9.19
CA ASP A 136 -2.30 -19.63 8.44
C ASP A 136 -1.08 -19.75 9.38
N GLU A 137 -0.41 -20.91 9.39
CA GLU A 137 0.76 -21.17 10.26
C GLU A 137 1.97 -20.27 9.96
N MET A 138 2.09 -19.79 8.72
CA MET A 138 3.18 -18.95 8.24
C MET A 138 2.64 -17.62 7.71
N VAL A 139 3.00 -16.53 8.39
CA VAL A 139 2.63 -15.16 8.00
C VAL A 139 3.87 -14.40 7.55
N VAL A 140 3.75 -13.68 6.43
CA VAL A 140 4.81 -12.74 5.99
C VAL A 140 4.57 -11.42 6.72
N ILE A 141 5.63 -10.83 7.24
CA ILE A 141 5.56 -9.55 7.97
C ILE A 141 6.42 -8.49 7.29
N GLY A 142 6.01 -7.23 7.38
CA GLY A 142 6.79 -6.07 6.95
C GLY A 142 6.78 -5.02 8.05
N LEU A 143 7.95 -4.50 8.42
CA LEU A 143 8.12 -3.41 9.37
C LEU A 143 8.78 -2.24 8.64
N ARG A 144 7.96 -1.25 8.25
CA ARG A 144 8.41 -0.01 7.62
C ARG A 144 9.15 0.86 8.63
N GLY A 145 10.34 1.31 8.28
CA GLY A 145 11.17 2.15 9.15
C GLY A 145 11.76 1.39 10.35
N ALA A 146 12.33 0.23 10.07
CA ALA A 146 12.97 -0.65 11.05
C ALA A 146 14.20 -1.31 10.43
N ARG A 147 15.19 -1.62 11.28
CA ARG A 147 16.43 -2.32 10.89
C ARG A 147 16.85 -3.34 11.94
N LEU A 148 17.73 -4.26 11.54
CA LEU A 148 18.45 -5.10 12.49
C LEU A 148 19.68 -4.35 13.03
N PRO A 149 20.10 -4.60 14.29
CA PRO A 149 21.33 -4.06 14.84
C PRO A 149 22.58 -4.41 14.01
N ASP A 150 23.65 -3.63 14.20
CA ASP A 150 24.99 -3.83 13.60
C ASP A 150 25.02 -3.93 12.05
N GLY A 151 23.93 -3.56 11.36
CA GLY A 151 23.81 -3.70 9.90
C GLY A 151 23.61 -5.14 9.44
N ALA A 152 23.12 -6.03 10.30
CA ALA A 152 22.76 -7.38 9.90
C ALA A 152 21.65 -7.37 8.82
N THR A 153 21.71 -8.33 7.89
CA THR A 153 20.74 -8.43 6.78
C THR A 153 19.74 -9.57 6.91
N ASP A 154 19.94 -10.45 7.90
CA ASP A 154 19.14 -11.62 8.23
C ASP A 154 19.36 -11.92 9.72
N SER A 155 18.27 -12.08 10.50
CA SER A 155 18.34 -12.42 11.92
C SER A 155 18.57 -13.92 12.18
N GLY A 156 18.35 -14.77 11.19
CA GLY A 156 18.06 -16.19 11.42
C GLY A 156 16.73 -16.39 12.16
N TRP A 157 16.32 -17.64 12.34
CA TRP A 157 15.15 -17.97 13.16
C TRP A 157 15.47 -17.79 14.64
N GLN A 158 14.71 -16.94 15.33
CA GLN A 158 14.81 -16.72 16.77
C GLN A 158 13.41 -16.59 17.40
N ASP A 159 13.29 -16.87 18.70
CA ASP A 159 12.03 -16.67 19.44
C ASP A 159 11.74 -15.17 19.64
N VAL A 160 12.81 -14.38 19.76
CA VAL A 160 12.84 -12.91 19.87
C VAL A 160 13.95 -12.38 18.98
N VAL A 161 13.68 -11.34 18.18
CA VAL A 161 14.65 -10.64 17.34
C VAL A 161 14.70 -9.17 17.77
N GLU A 162 15.86 -8.70 18.22
CA GLU A 162 16.06 -7.27 18.49
C GLU A 162 16.12 -6.47 17.18
N ALA A 163 15.50 -5.29 17.20
CA ALA A 163 15.41 -4.36 16.09
C ALA A 163 15.54 -2.91 16.58
N GLU A 164 15.84 -2.02 15.64
CA GLU A 164 15.95 -0.58 15.90
C GLU A 164 15.07 0.20 14.91
N LEU A 165 14.58 1.35 15.34
CA LEU A 165 13.88 2.28 14.46
C LEU A 165 14.85 2.87 13.43
N GLU A 166 14.41 2.96 12.19
CA GLU A 166 15.16 3.64 11.13
C GLU A 166 14.20 4.49 10.29
N VAL A 167 14.57 5.74 10.00
CA VAL A 167 13.75 6.58 9.12
C VAL A 167 14.01 6.15 7.67
N PRO A 168 12.96 5.79 6.87
CA PRO A 168 13.10 5.53 5.45
C PRO A 168 13.72 6.72 4.70
N ASN A 169 14.23 6.51 3.48
CA ASN A 169 14.78 7.61 2.68
C ASN A 169 14.63 7.43 1.17
N HIS A 170 13.86 6.42 0.72
CA HIS A 170 13.65 6.06 -0.69
C HIS A 170 14.94 5.77 -1.50
N ILE A 171 16.10 5.71 -0.86
CA ILE A 171 17.42 5.45 -1.46
C ILE A 171 17.91 4.07 -1.04
N ASP A 172 17.97 3.84 0.27
CA ASP A 172 18.40 2.58 0.86
C ASP A 172 17.17 1.73 1.24
N PRO A 173 17.28 0.39 1.22
CA PRO A 173 16.37 -0.43 2.01
C PRO A 173 16.53 -0.06 3.50
N ARG A 174 15.43 0.34 4.16
CA ARG A 174 15.39 0.79 5.57
C ARG A 174 14.15 0.26 6.29
N CYS A 175 13.83 -0.98 5.98
CA CYS A 175 12.69 -1.71 6.49
C CYS A 175 13.11 -3.14 6.78
N LEU A 176 12.29 -3.86 7.55
CA LEU A 176 12.39 -5.30 7.67
C LEU A 176 11.24 -5.98 6.94
N ILE A 177 11.52 -7.12 6.31
CA ILE A 177 10.52 -8.04 5.78
C ILE A 177 10.88 -9.42 6.34
N GLY A 178 9.91 -10.19 6.81
CA GLY A 178 10.18 -11.40 7.58
C GLY A 178 9.16 -12.51 7.42
N ALA A 179 9.51 -13.63 8.03
CA ALA A 179 8.68 -14.81 8.19
C ALA A 179 8.31 -14.97 9.68
N TRP A 180 7.02 -15.17 9.96
CA TRP A 180 6.51 -15.47 11.30
C TRP A 180 5.90 -16.88 11.30
N ASP A 181 6.59 -17.80 11.96
CA ASP A 181 6.13 -19.16 12.20
C ASP A 181 5.26 -19.15 13.46
N ARG A 182 3.94 -19.10 13.28
CA ARG A 182 2.96 -19.05 14.37
C ARG A 182 2.95 -20.35 15.18
N ALA A 183 3.16 -21.50 14.53
CA ALA A 183 3.19 -22.81 15.18
C ALA A 183 4.47 -23.02 15.99
N GLY A 184 5.62 -22.64 15.42
CA GLY A 184 6.94 -22.71 16.06
C GLY A 184 7.27 -21.54 16.99
N LYS A 185 6.39 -20.53 17.11
CA LYS A 185 6.54 -19.32 17.93
C LYS A 185 7.83 -18.51 17.70
N ARG A 186 8.31 -18.48 16.46
CA ARG A 186 9.59 -17.87 16.08
C ARG A 186 9.45 -16.93 14.89
N VAL A 187 10.41 -16.02 14.77
CA VAL A 187 10.46 -14.97 13.74
C VAL A 187 11.83 -15.02 13.06
N ARG A 188 11.86 -14.72 11.76
CA ARG A 188 13.10 -14.42 11.01
C ARG A 188 12.88 -13.16 10.20
N LEU A 189 13.66 -12.13 10.49
CA LEU A 189 13.61 -10.83 9.83
C LEU A 189 14.78 -10.69 8.86
N PHE A 190 14.49 -10.08 7.72
CA PHE A 190 15.45 -9.75 6.69
C PHE A 190 15.41 -8.25 6.42
N HIS A 191 16.56 -7.68 6.11
CA HIS A 191 16.64 -6.32 5.59
C HIS A 191 15.86 -6.17 4.27
N GLY A 192 15.26 -5.02 4.00
CA GLY A 192 14.47 -4.79 2.80
C GLY A 192 13.91 -3.38 2.68
N SER A 193 13.06 -3.17 1.66
CA SER A 193 12.28 -1.94 1.51
C SER A 193 10.79 -2.25 1.39
N THR A 194 9.97 -1.45 2.08
CA THR A 194 8.51 -1.42 1.95
C THR A 194 8.01 -0.11 1.32
N VAL A 195 8.94 0.73 0.85
CA VAL A 195 8.69 2.04 0.23
C VAL A 195 9.21 2.03 -1.22
N PRO A 196 8.65 2.85 -2.14
CA PRO A 196 9.21 2.97 -3.49
C PRO A 196 10.60 3.61 -3.46
N GLU A 197 11.38 3.35 -4.51
CA GLU A 197 12.70 3.97 -4.71
C GLU A 197 12.59 5.33 -5.42
N VAL A 198 13.54 6.22 -5.12
CA VAL A 198 13.54 7.64 -5.51
C VAL A 198 13.44 7.88 -7.01
N SER A 199 14.03 7.03 -7.87
CA SER A 199 13.93 7.18 -9.33
C SER A 199 12.52 6.90 -9.85
N TYR A 200 11.81 5.94 -9.25
CA TYR A 200 10.41 5.70 -9.57
C TYR A 200 9.51 6.86 -9.11
N MET A 201 9.76 7.41 -7.93
CA MET A 201 9.08 8.63 -7.45
C MET A 201 9.34 9.81 -8.38
N TRP A 202 10.61 10.05 -8.73
CA TRP A 202 11.04 11.10 -9.67
C TRP A 202 10.37 11.00 -11.05
N ALA A 203 10.09 9.77 -11.51
CA ALA A 203 9.32 9.52 -12.72
C ALA A 203 7.79 9.68 -12.52
N GLN A 204 7.25 9.36 -11.34
CA GLN A 204 5.84 9.61 -10.98
C GLN A 204 5.53 11.11 -10.90
N CYS A 205 6.45 11.95 -10.41
CA CYS A 205 6.34 13.42 -10.45
C CYS A 205 6.32 14.01 -11.88
N ARG A 206 6.57 13.18 -12.90
CA ARG A 206 6.50 13.51 -14.34
C ARG A 206 5.36 12.78 -15.06
N LEU A 207 4.53 12.07 -14.30
CA LEU A 207 3.45 11.21 -14.81
C LEU A 207 3.95 10.08 -15.74
N ASP A 208 5.22 9.64 -15.57
CA ASP A 208 5.89 8.62 -16.38
C ASP A 208 6.04 7.26 -15.65
N SER A 209 5.64 7.20 -14.37
CA SER A 209 5.60 5.94 -13.60
C SER A 209 4.36 5.87 -12.73
N GLY A 210 4.02 4.65 -12.29
CA GLY A 210 2.96 4.38 -11.32
C GLY A 210 3.48 4.25 -9.88
N ALA A 211 4.56 4.95 -9.50
CA ALA A 211 5.12 4.85 -8.16
C ALA A 211 4.10 5.19 -7.07
N ASN A 212 4.04 4.35 -6.06
CA ASN A 212 3.08 4.49 -4.96
C ASN A 212 3.63 3.92 -3.65
N LEU A 213 3.02 4.33 -2.54
CA LEU A 213 3.26 3.82 -1.21
C LEU A 213 2.02 3.03 -0.75
N MET A 214 2.19 1.73 -0.50
CA MET A 214 1.13 0.90 0.08
C MET A 214 0.94 1.29 1.56
N PRO A 215 -0.30 1.55 2.03
CA PRO A 215 -0.54 1.81 3.45
C PRO A 215 -0.28 0.56 4.28
N THR A 216 0.01 0.74 5.56
CA THR A 216 0.04 -0.38 6.51
C THR A 216 -1.32 -1.09 6.61
N GLY A 217 -1.32 -2.41 6.78
CA GLY A 217 -2.51 -3.26 6.71
C GLY A 217 -2.22 -4.74 6.54
N LEU A 218 -3.28 -5.54 6.44
CA LEU A 218 -3.25 -6.97 6.17
C LEU A 218 -3.70 -7.29 4.74
N TYR A 219 -2.80 -7.91 3.98
CA TYR A 219 -2.98 -8.18 2.56
C TYR A 219 -2.89 -9.67 2.24
N ALA A 220 -3.60 -10.11 1.20
CA ALA A 220 -3.47 -11.46 0.66
C ALA A 220 -2.41 -11.48 -0.45
N TYR A 221 -1.56 -12.50 -0.46
CA TYR A 221 -0.54 -12.71 -1.47
C TYR A 221 -0.56 -14.15 -2.00
N GLU A 222 -0.22 -14.32 -3.28
CA GLU A 222 -0.10 -15.62 -3.94
C GLU A 222 1.23 -15.69 -4.70
N VAL A 223 1.96 -16.80 -4.57
CA VAL A 223 3.21 -17.01 -5.30
C VAL A 223 2.94 -17.07 -6.79
N GLY A 224 3.73 -16.33 -7.57
CA GLY A 224 3.74 -16.41 -9.01
C GLY A 224 4.96 -15.71 -9.61
N VAL A 225 4.74 -15.05 -10.75
CA VAL A 225 5.82 -14.39 -11.49
C VAL A 225 5.61 -12.88 -11.49
N HIS A 226 6.63 -12.14 -11.07
CA HIS A 226 6.67 -10.70 -11.23
C HIS A 226 6.66 -10.35 -12.73
N PRO A 227 5.65 -9.61 -13.23
CA PRO A 227 5.63 -9.17 -14.62
C PRO A 227 6.62 -8.00 -14.77
N ASN A 228 7.87 -8.31 -15.08
CA ASN A 228 8.81 -7.30 -15.56
C ASN A 228 8.55 -7.04 -17.05
N ASP A 229 8.52 -5.77 -17.49
CA ASP A 229 8.22 -5.39 -18.89
C ASP A 229 9.17 -6.05 -19.89
N SER A 230 10.42 -6.19 -19.46
CA SER A 230 11.36 -7.12 -20.04
C SER A 230 10.86 -8.57 -19.90
N LYS A 231 10.32 -9.11 -21.00
CA LYS A 231 10.04 -10.56 -21.20
C LYS A 231 11.28 -11.47 -20.98
N ARG A 232 12.45 -10.91 -20.68
CA ARG A 232 13.75 -11.58 -20.52
C ARG A 232 14.13 -11.80 -19.04
N THR A 233 13.49 -11.10 -18.10
CA THR A 233 13.90 -11.03 -16.69
C THR A 233 12.74 -11.29 -15.71
N PRO A 234 11.94 -12.38 -15.87
CA PRO A 234 10.85 -12.69 -14.96
C PRO A 234 11.39 -13.11 -13.59
N GLN A 235 10.95 -12.45 -12.51
CA GLN A 235 11.23 -12.91 -11.15
C GLN A 235 10.20 -13.96 -10.77
N ILE A 236 10.63 -15.23 -10.80
CA ILE A 236 9.75 -16.39 -10.60
C ILE A 236 9.74 -16.76 -9.12
N GLY A 237 8.57 -17.00 -8.56
CA GLY A 237 8.41 -17.20 -7.13
C GLY A 237 8.33 -15.89 -6.32
N ALA A 238 7.99 -14.78 -6.97
CA ALA A 238 7.62 -13.55 -6.29
C ALA A 238 6.22 -13.71 -5.65
N LEU A 239 5.99 -13.06 -4.51
CA LEU A 239 4.66 -12.99 -3.93
C LEU A 239 3.89 -11.89 -4.65
N ARG A 240 2.80 -12.23 -5.33
CA ARG A 240 1.93 -11.27 -6.01
C ARG A 240 0.77 -10.88 -5.12
N LEU A 241 0.44 -9.59 -5.09
CA LEU A 241 -0.73 -9.10 -4.38
C LEU A 241 -1.99 -9.78 -4.97
N ALA A 242 -2.70 -10.54 -4.15
CA ALA A 242 -3.78 -11.43 -4.57
C ALA A 242 -5.16 -10.76 -4.43
N GLY A 243 -6.03 -10.98 -5.42
CA GLY A 243 -7.38 -10.42 -5.45
C GLY A 243 -8.18 -10.78 -4.18
N TYR A 244 -8.86 -9.81 -3.57
CA TYR A 244 -9.85 -10.10 -2.55
C TYR A 244 -11.09 -10.72 -3.22
N GLY A 245 -11.25 -12.03 -3.05
CA GLY A 245 -12.28 -12.82 -3.72
C GLY A 245 -11.68 -14.02 -4.45
N PHE A 246 -11.65 -15.18 -3.79
CA PHE A 246 -11.15 -16.43 -4.36
C PHE A 246 -12.16 -17.10 -5.30
N ASN A 247 -12.44 -16.47 -6.44
CA ASN A 247 -13.16 -17.09 -7.56
C ASN A 247 -12.16 -17.53 -8.65
N ALA A 248 -12.38 -18.72 -9.20
CA ALA A 248 -11.38 -19.45 -9.99
C ALA A 248 -11.10 -18.90 -11.40
N ASP A 249 -11.83 -17.86 -11.83
CA ASP A 249 -11.90 -17.45 -13.24
C ASP A 249 -10.99 -16.25 -13.62
N GLY A 250 -10.09 -15.84 -12.71
CA GLY A 250 -8.90 -15.05 -13.04
C GLY A 250 -8.70 -13.78 -12.20
N PRO A 251 -7.46 -13.48 -11.76
CA PRO A 251 -7.21 -12.31 -10.93
C PRO A 251 -7.02 -11.05 -11.78
N ALA A 252 -8.02 -10.16 -11.74
CA ALA A 252 -7.67 -8.75 -11.61
C ALA A 252 -6.84 -8.60 -10.33
N SER A 253 -5.73 -7.85 -10.37
CA SER A 253 -5.04 -7.46 -9.14
C SER A 253 -6.04 -6.75 -8.23
N PRO A 254 -6.01 -6.95 -6.89
CA PRO A 254 -6.99 -6.33 -6.02
C PRO A 254 -6.90 -4.82 -6.16
N VAL A 255 -8.06 -4.18 -6.22
CA VAL A 255 -8.14 -2.75 -6.01
C VAL A 255 -7.83 -2.50 -4.52
N ILE A 256 -6.77 -1.75 -4.26
CA ILE A 256 -6.39 -1.27 -2.93
C ILE A 256 -6.21 0.25 -2.99
N TYR A 257 -6.14 0.88 -1.82
CA TYR A 257 -5.82 2.30 -1.71
C TYR A 257 -4.30 2.46 -1.56
N THR A 258 -3.69 3.37 -2.31
CA THR A 258 -2.24 3.65 -2.25
C THR A 258 -1.97 5.13 -2.33
N LEU A 259 -1.00 5.63 -1.58
CA LEU A 259 -0.60 7.03 -1.69
C LEU A 259 0.33 7.22 -2.90
N ARG A 260 0.13 8.29 -3.66
CA ARG A 260 1.04 8.80 -4.69
C ARG A 260 1.51 10.19 -4.27
N THR A 261 2.70 10.58 -4.71
CA THR A 261 3.16 11.97 -4.68
C THR A 261 3.25 12.50 -6.11
N LEU A 262 2.73 13.70 -6.37
CA LEU A 262 2.58 14.23 -7.73
C LEU A 262 3.65 15.23 -8.16
N ASP A 263 4.35 15.88 -7.23
CA ASP A 263 5.38 16.88 -7.53
C ASP A 263 6.64 16.83 -6.63
N ASN A 264 6.60 16.10 -5.51
CA ASN A 264 7.65 16.07 -4.51
C ASN A 264 8.25 14.66 -4.32
N LEU A 265 9.27 14.53 -3.45
CA LEU A 265 9.94 13.27 -3.14
C LEU A 265 9.82 12.90 -1.65
N THR A 266 8.65 13.11 -1.03
CA THR A 266 8.50 12.94 0.42
C THR A 266 7.22 12.28 0.96
N TYR A 267 6.16 12.00 0.17
CA TYR A 267 4.96 11.28 0.69
C TYR A 267 4.32 11.92 1.93
N SER A 268 4.26 13.26 1.97
CA SER A 268 3.87 14.05 3.13
C SER A 268 2.35 14.33 3.16
N VAL A 269 1.58 13.56 3.93
CA VAL A 269 0.15 13.90 4.10
C VAL A 269 0.03 15.25 4.81
N GLY A 270 -0.41 16.29 4.10
CA GLY A 270 -0.44 17.65 4.62
C GLY A 270 -0.23 18.78 3.61
N ASP A 271 0.55 18.58 2.54
CA ASP A 271 0.95 19.68 1.67
C ASP A 271 0.13 19.83 0.37
N GLY A 272 -0.70 18.83 0.04
CA GLY A 272 -1.58 18.80 -1.13
C GLY A 272 -0.99 18.15 -2.39
N ALA A 273 0.29 17.76 -2.37
CA ALA A 273 0.92 17.00 -3.46
C ALA A 273 0.58 15.50 -3.42
N GLU A 274 0.25 15.00 -2.24
CA GLU A 274 -0.10 13.61 -1.99
C GLU A 274 -1.56 13.31 -2.36
N VAL A 275 -1.75 12.33 -3.25
CA VAL A 275 -3.07 11.85 -3.67
C VAL A 275 -3.20 10.37 -3.35
N TRP A 276 -4.24 10.01 -2.61
CA TRP A 276 -4.63 8.62 -2.47
C TRP A 276 -5.34 8.13 -3.74
N ASP A 277 -4.87 7.02 -4.27
CA ASP A 277 -5.36 6.41 -5.51
C ASP A 277 -5.93 5.00 -5.23
N ARG A 278 -7.19 4.79 -5.61
CA ARG A 278 -7.89 3.52 -5.56
C ARG A 278 -7.60 2.71 -6.82
N CYS A 279 -6.41 2.14 -6.88
CA CYS A 279 -5.92 1.43 -8.06
C CYS A 279 -5.64 -0.05 -7.80
N ALA A 280 -5.20 -0.74 -8.86
CA ALA A 280 -4.74 -2.13 -8.81
C ALA A 280 -3.20 -2.16 -9.01
N PRO A 281 -2.40 -1.69 -8.03
CA PRO A 281 -1.02 -1.23 -8.23
C PRO A 281 -0.03 -2.35 -8.56
N GLY A 282 -0.38 -3.60 -8.21
CA GLY A 282 0.51 -4.74 -8.39
C GLY A 282 1.75 -4.70 -7.48
N ASN A 283 1.60 -4.18 -6.25
CA ASN A 283 2.66 -4.13 -5.23
C ASN A 283 3.04 -5.54 -4.75
N ASN A 284 4.02 -6.13 -5.43
CA ASN A 284 4.47 -7.51 -5.21
C ASN A 284 5.65 -7.56 -4.23
N ILE A 285 5.83 -8.65 -3.49
CA ILE A 285 7.07 -8.91 -2.73
C ILE A 285 8.04 -9.70 -3.61
N HIS A 286 9.22 -9.15 -3.90
CA HIS A 286 10.20 -9.76 -4.80
C HIS A 286 11.66 -9.43 -4.43
N ALA A 287 12.62 -9.91 -5.21
CA ALA A 287 14.03 -9.58 -5.01
C ALA A 287 14.32 -8.14 -5.45
N ALA A 288 15.17 -7.42 -4.73
CA ALA A 288 15.60 -6.06 -5.11
C ALA A 288 16.28 -6.01 -6.50
N ILE A 289 16.83 -7.16 -6.97
CA ILE A 289 17.72 -7.28 -8.13
C ILE A 289 18.92 -6.34 -7.96
N PHE A 290 19.74 -6.59 -6.95
CA PHE A 290 21.03 -5.93 -6.88
C PHE A 290 21.90 -6.38 -8.05
N GLY A 291 22.28 -5.43 -8.90
CA GLY A 291 23.34 -5.63 -9.89
C GLY A 291 24.63 -5.98 -9.17
N GLY A 292 25.36 -6.98 -9.66
CA GLY A 292 26.65 -7.34 -9.07
C GLY A 292 27.66 -6.18 -9.22
N PRO A 293 28.80 -6.21 -8.51
CA PRO A 293 29.80 -5.14 -8.54
C PRO A 293 30.36 -4.77 -9.92
N SER A 294 30.15 -5.60 -10.94
CA SER A 294 30.53 -5.36 -12.34
C SER A 294 29.42 -4.71 -13.19
N ASP A 295 28.19 -4.60 -12.69
CA ASP A 295 27.08 -3.93 -13.37
C ASP A 295 27.12 -2.42 -13.11
N LYS A 296 27.94 -1.76 -13.93
CA LYS A 296 28.02 -0.30 -14.15
C LYS A 296 26.69 0.42 -14.46
N TYR A 297 25.58 -0.31 -14.56
CA TYR A 297 24.22 0.21 -14.80
C TYR A 297 23.33 0.17 -13.55
N LEU A 298 23.80 -0.40 -12.43
CA LEU A 298 23.08 -0.45 -11.16
C LEU A 298 23.93 -0.03 -9.96
N VAL A 299 25.26 -0.14 -10.03
CA VAL A 299 26.19 0.30 -8.97
C VAL A 299 26.70 1.72 -9.24
N GLY A 300 25.77 2.67 -9.36
CA GLY A 300 26.04 4.08 -9.61
C GLY A 300 26.59 4.82 -8.39
N ALA A 301 27.89 4.67 -8.13
CA ALA A 301 28.68 5.53 -7.23
C ALA A 301 28.27 5.62 -5.74
N GLY A 302 27.67 4.56 -5.17
CA GLY A 302 27.73 4.33 -3.71
C GLY A 302 26.47 3.87 -2.97
N GLY A 303 25.32 3.69 -3.64
CA GLY A 303 24.08 3.23 -3.01
C GLY A 303 23.81 1.72 -3.20
N GLN A 304 23.10 1.12 -2.25
CA GLN A 304 22.43 -0.18 -2.43
C GLN A 304 21.09 0.03 -3.14
N ASN A 305 21.13 0.35 -4.43
CA ASN A 305 19.92 0.72 -5.19
C ASN A 305 19.03 -0.51 -5.43
N TYR A 306 17.81 -0.48 -4.89
CA TYR A 306 16.76 -1.48 -5.14
C TYR A 306 15.76 -0.95 -6.16
N SER A 307 15.19 -1.81 -7.01
CA SER A 307 14.23 -1.36 -8.04
C SER A 307 12.78 -1.57 -7.59
N SER A 308 12.10 -0.51 -7.14
CA SER A 308 10.67 -0.58 -6.76
C SER A 308 9.85 0.68 -7.05
N ALA A 309 8.69 0.50 -7.70
CA ALA A 309 7.63 1.49 -7.85
C ALA A 309 6.51 1.36 -6.79
N GLY A 310 6.78 0.73 -5.63
CA GLY A 310 5.78 0.44 -4.59
C GLY A 310 5.66 -1.04 -4.24
N CYS A 311 6.37 -1.89 -4.97
CA CYS A 311 6.67 -3.27 -4.58
C CYS A 311 7.59 -3.33 -3.34
N GLN A 312 7.59 -4.48 -2.68
CA GLN A 312 8.30 -4.75 -1.45
C GLN A 312 9.53 -5.58 -1.80
N THR A 313 10.72 -5.11 -1.48
CA THR A 313 11.96 -5.69 -2.03
C THR A 313 12.91 -6.18 -0.96
N ILE A 314 13.43 -7.39 -1.15
CA ILE A 314 14.44 -8.03 -0.27
C ILE A 314 15.77 -8.13 -1.03
N PRO A 315 16.93 -7.84 -0.41
CA PRO A 315 18.26 -8.00 -0.98
C PRO A 315 18.49 -9.33 -1.68
N GLY A 316 19.30 -9.31 -2.74
CA GLY A 316 19.61 -10.46 -3.57
C GLY A 316 18.96 -10.38 -4.95
N GLY A 317 18.68 -11.54 -5.54
CA GLY A 317 18.25 -11.62 -6.92
C GLY A 317 18.14 -13.07 -7.39
N TYR A 318 18.51 -13.30 -8.65
CA TYR A 318 18.68 -14.62 -9.23
C TYR A 318 20.05 -14.69 -9.90
N GLU A 319 20.70 -15.86 -9.89
CA GLU A 319 22.01 -16.03 -10.56
C GLU A 319 21.92 -15.64 -12.04
N LEU A 320 22.99 -15.09 -12.62
CA LEU A 320 23.05 -14.67 -14.02
C LEU A 320 23.84 -15.67 -14.86
N TYR A 321 23.27 -16.10 -15.99
CA TYR A 321 24.00 -16.86 -17.01
C TYR A 321 24.01 -16.12 -18.35
N TRP A 322 25.06 -16.38 -19.13
CA TRP A 322 25.16 -15.91 -20.50
C TRP A 322 24.71 -17.04 -21.42
N GLY A 323 23.76 -16.76 -22.31
CA GLY A 323 23.37 -17.69 -23.37
C GLY A 323 24.40 -17.69 -24.49
N ASP A 324 24.41 -18.76 -25.29
CA ASP A 324 25.26 -18.88 -26.49
C ASP A 324 25.02 -17.76 -27.51
N ASP A 325 23.88 -17.06 -27.41
CA ASP A 325 23.53 -15.88 -28.21
C ASP A 325 24.15 -14.57 -27.70
N GLY A 326 25.08 -14.66 -26.73
CA GLY A 326 25.75 -13.53 -26.09
C GLY A 326 24.84 -12.67 -25.21
N LYS A 327 23.59 -13.08 -24.99
CA LYS A 327 22.64 -12.34 -24.15
C LYS A 327 22.68 -12.84 -22.72
N ARG A 328 22.51 -11.91 -21.79
CA ARG A 328 22.32 -12.22 -20.38
C ARG A 328 20.91 -12.74 -20.14
N TRP A 329 20.82 -13.81 -19.39
CA TRP A 329 19.59 -14.40 -18.89
C TRP A 329 19.71 -14.55 -17.38
N TYR A 330 18.61 -14.30 -16.65
CA TYR A 330 18.57 -14.73 -15.26
C TYR A 330 18.34 -16.24 -15.25
N SER A 331 19.18 -16.93 -14.50
CA SER A 331 18.84 -18.25 -13.98
C SER A 331 17.52 -18.14 -13.22
N LYS A 332 16.90 -19.29 -12.99
CA LYS A 332 15.69 -19.34 -12.19
C LYS A 332 15.97 -19.58 -10.71
N GLU A 333 17.25 -19.49 -10.33
CA GLU A 333 17.77 -19.82 -9.01
C GLU A 333 17.90 -18.54 -8.17
N PRO A 334 17.07 -18.36 -7.14
CA PRO A 334 17.21 -17.30 -6.15
C PRO A 334 18.61 -17.28 -5.50
N ILE A 335 19.15 -16.10 -5.26
CA ILE A 335 20.43 -15.90 -4.56
C ILE A 335 20.36 -14.79 -3.50
N GLY A 336 21.24 -14.88 -2.52
CA GLY A 336 21.33 -13.94 -1.39
C GLY A 336 20.10 -14.00 -0.48
N THR A 337 19.86 -12.94 0.27
CA THR A 337 18.79 -12.82 1.27
C THR A 337 17.41 -13.18 0.73
N TRP A 338 17.12 -12.92 -0.55
CA TRP A 338 15.89 -13.33 -1.23
C TRP A 338 15.68 -14.86 -1.26
N ARG A 339 16.75 -15.65 -1.48
CA ARG A 339 16.69 -17.11 -1.40
C ARG A 339 16.37 -17.57 0.02
N ASP A 340 17.01 -16.93 0.99
CA ASP A 340 16.95 -17.32 2.40
C ASP A 340 15.60 -16.90 3.04
N PHE A 341 15.02 -15.80 2.56
CA PHE A 341 13.61 -15.44 2.80
C PHE A 341 12.65 -16.47 2.22
N ARG A 342 12.84 -16.86 0.96
CA ARG A 342 11.99 -17.90 0.31
C ARG A 342 12.02 -19.21 1.09
N GLU A 343 13.18 -19.64 1.58
CA GLU A 343 13.31 -20.79 2.46
C GLU A 343 12.51 -20.62 3.76
N ALA A 344 12.64 -19.46 4.42
CA ALA A 344 11.95 -19.17 5.67
C ALA A 344 10.43 -19.24 5.54
N ILE A 345 9.85 -18.76 4.44
CA ILE A 345 8.40 -18.86 4.18
C ILE A 345 7.97 -20.19 3.54
N GLY A 346 8.81 -21.23 3.56
CA GLY A 346 8.44 -22.58 3.09
C GLY A 346 8.34 -22.72 1.55
N LEU A 347 9.03 -21.85 0.80
CA LEU A 347 9.19 -21.96 -0.64
C LEU A 347 10.50 -22.69 -1.00
N ALA A 348 10.58 -23.24 -2.20
CA ALA A 348 11.78 -23.92 -2.65
C ALA A 348 12.93 -22.92 -2.84
N VAL A 349 14.10 -23.18 -2.23
CA VAL A 349 15.33 -22.45 -2.53
C VAL A 349 15.69 -22.50 -4.01
N SER A 350 15.42 -23.65 -4.65
CA SER A 350 15.63 -23.94 -6.08
C SER A 350 14.30 -24.32 -6.75
N PRO A 351 13.43 -23.35 -7.11
CA PRO A 351 12.08 -23.65 -7.57
C PRO A 351 12.08 -24.33 -8.95
N VAL A 352 11.41 -25.48 -9.08
CA VAL A 352 11.39 -26.24 -10.34
C VAL A 352 10.52 -25.50 -11.35
N VAL A 353 11.16 -24.90 -12.36
CA VAL A 353 10.45 -24.04 -13.33
C VAL A 353 9.87 -24.85 -14.49
N VAL A 354 8.60 -25.20 -14.33
CA VAL A 354 7.80 -26.03 -15.24
C VAL A 354 7.54 -25.34 -16.59
N LYS A 355 7.38 -24.01 -16.62
CA LYS A 355 7.19 -23.21 -17.85
C LYS A 355 7.94 -21.88 -17.74
N ARG A 356 8.09 -21.14 -18.86
CA ARG A 356 8.81 -19.84 -18.90
C ARG A 356 8.36 -18.82 -17.84
N ARG A 357 7.12 -18.94 -17.34
CA ARG A 357 6.54 -18.12 -16.27
C ARG A 357 5.75 -18.98 -15.26
N ALA A 358 6.27 -20.16 -14.88
CA ALA A 358 5.65 -20.95 -13.82
C ALA A 358 6.64 -21.87 -13.08
N CYS A 359 6.51 -22.00 -11.76
CA CYS A 359 7.32 -22.86 -10.91
C CYS A 359 6.53 -23.74 -9.93
N SER A 360 7.24 -24.62 -9.23
CA SER A 360 6.69 -25.57 -8.24
C SER A 360 6.03 -24.93 -7.01
N ASP A 361 6.25 -23.64 -6.78
CA ASP A 361 5.66 -22.90 -5.65
C ASP A 361 4.42 -22.08 -6.03
N ASP A 362 4.11 -21.91 -7.32
CA ASP A 362 3.02 -21.04 -7.78
C ASP A 362 1.67 -21.45 -7.16
N GLY A 363 0.85 -20.47 -6.80
CA GLY A 363 -0.45 -20.70 -6.16
C GLY A 363 -0.39 -20.96 -4.65
N LYS A 364 0.79 -21.13 -4.03
CA LYS A 364 0.92 -21.03 -2.57
C LYS A 364 0.52 -19.63 -2.11
N ARG A 365 -0.15 -19.52 -0.97
CA ARG A 365 -0.71 -18.26 -0.46
C ARG A 365 -0.12 -17.88 0.89
N PHE A 366 -0.11 -16.58 1.14
CA PHE A 366 0.36 -15.99 2.38
C PHE A 366 -0.50 -14.79 2.75
N ARG A 367 -0.66 -14.55 4.05
CA ARG A 367 -1.02 -13.24 4.58
C ARG A 367 0.25 -12.40 4.68
N TYR A 368 0.16 -11.12 4.32
CA TYR A 368 1.20 -10.13 4.52
C TYR A 368 0.71 -9.06 5.48
N MET A 369 1.28 -9.03 6.68
CA MET A 369 1.02 -8.02 7.70
C MET A 369 2.07 -6.92 7.57
N LEU A 370 1.72 -5.82 6.90
CA LEU A 370 2.57 -4.63 6.76
C LEU A 370 2.25 -3.64 7.87
N LEU A 371 3.21 -3.41 8.74
CA LEU A 371 3.18 -2.46 9.86
C LEU A 371 4.44 -1.60 9.83
N THR A 372 4.63 -0.76 10.84
CA THR A 372 5.84 0.06 11.03
C THR A 372 6.75 -0.48 12.13
N GLY A 373 7.98 0.04 12.20
CA GLY A 373 8.83 -0.08 13.39
C GLY A 373 8.20 0.55 14.62
N TRP A 374 7.39 1.62 14.47
CA TRP A 374 6.66 2.26 15.58
C TRP A 374 5.62 1.30 16.18
N ASP A 375 4.81 0.65 15.34
CA ASP A 375 3.84 -0.38 15.74
C ASP A 375 4.55 -1.48 16.58
N ALA A 376 5.64 -2.05 16.05
CA ALA A 376 6.40 -3.09 16.73
C ALA A 376 7.10 -2.62 18.01
N SER A 377 7.55 -1.36 18.05
CA SER A 377 8.20 -0.78 19.21
C SER A 377 7.23 -0.59 20.37
N PHE A 378 6.08 0.05 20.12
CA PHE A 378 4.99 0.15 21.11
C PHE A 378 4.52 -1.23 21.59
N ALA A 379 4.42 -2.21 20.69
CA ALA A 379 4.01 -3.57 21.04
C ALA A 379 5.04 -4.39 21.84
N SER A 380 6.33 -4.05 21.78
CA SER A 380 7.38 -4.80 22.49
C SER A 380 7.40 -4.59 24.00
N ALA A 381 6.99 -3.39 24.44
CA ALA A 381 6.97 -2.98 25.85
C ALA A 381 5.85 -1.93 26.05
N PRO A 382 4.57 -2.31 25.84
CA PRO A 382 3.47 -1.35 25.87
C PRO A 382 3.26 -0.81 27.29
N ASP A 383 3.26 0.51 27.43
CA ASP A 383 2.86 1.17 28.67
C ASP A 383 1.32 1.22 28.80
N GLU A 384 0.83 1.74 29.94
CA GLU A 384 -0.61 1.86 30.22
C GLU A 384 -1.35 2.63 29.11
N LYS A 385 -0.74 3.71 28.60
CA LYS A 385 -1.32 4.55 27.54
C LYS A 385 -1.39 3.82 26.20
N VAL A 386 -0.37 3.06 25.83
CA VAL A 386 -0.38 2.21 24.63
C VAL A 386 -1.42 1.09 24.78
N LEU A 387 -1.50 0.44 25.95
CA LEU A 387 -2.47 -0.61 26.21
C LEU A 387 -3.92 -0.12 26.10
N GLU A 388 -4.20 1.12 26.51
CA GLU A 388 -5.53 1.76 26.41
C GLU A 388 -5.85 2.30 25.01
N ALA A 389 -4.89 2.96 24.35
CA ALA A 389 -5.16 3.77 23.16
C ALA A 389 -4.76 3.11 21.82
N TYR A 390 -3.94 2.05 21.80
CA TYR A 390 -3.56 1.38 20.56
C TYR A 390 -4.65 0.39 20.11
N PHE A 391 -5.59 0.89 19.29
CA PHE A 391 -6.61 0.12 18.57
C PHE A 391 -6.78 0.59 17.10
N PRO A 392 -5.71 0.58 16.28
CA PRO A 392 -5.76 1.03 14.90
C PRO A 392 -6.62 0.13 14.00
N LEU A 393 -7.63 0.73 13.37
CA LEU A 393 -8.35 0.14 12.23
C LEU A 393 -7.73 0.67 10.92
N ARG A 394 -7.32 -0.26 10.05
CA ARG A 394 -6.66 0.01 8.75
C ARG A 394 -6.96 -1.09 7.71
N PRO A 395 -6.55 -0.99 6.42
CA PRO A 395 -6.84 -2.01 5.41
C PRO A 395 -6.58 -3.44 5.86
N GLY A 396 -7.57 -4.32 5.69
CA GLY A 396 -7.54 -5.72 6.14
C GLY A 396 -7.96 -5.97 7.59
N SER A 397 -8.28 -4.94 8.37
CA SER A 397 -8.99 -5.09 9.66
C SER A 397 -10.40 -5.65 9.43
N SER A 398 -10.97 -6.34 10.42
CA SER A 398 -12.31 -6.92 10.31
C SER A 398 -13.09 -7.03 11.62
N GLY A 399 -14.42 -7.16 11.53
CA GLY A 399 -15.32 -7.40 12.66
C GLY A 399 -16.14 -6.17 13.10
N PRO A 400 -16.78 -6.23 14.29
CA PRO A 400 -17.80 -5.26 14.71
C PRO A 400 -17.31 -3.81 14.81
N ASP A 401 -16.03 -3.59 15.13
CA ASP A 401 -15.46 -2.24 15.21
C ASP A 401 -15.22 -1.63 13.82
N VAL A 402 -14.98 -2.46 12.80
CA VAL A 402 -15.01 -2.04 11.39
C VAL A 402 -16.43 -1.77 10.93
N GLU A 403 -17.44 -2.52 11.36
CA GLU A 403 -18.85 -2.16 11.05
C GLU A 403 -19.24 -0.80 11.64
N LYS A 404 -18.77 -0.46 12.85
CA LYS A 404 -18.98 0.86 13.46
C LYS A 404 -18.30 1.95 12.64
N LEU A 405 -17.04 1.74 12.27
CA LEU A 405 -16.28 2.63 11.40
C LEU A 405 -17.01 2.88 10.08
N GLN A 406 -17.48 1.81 9.43
CA GLN A 406 -18.17 1.88 8.15
C GLN A 406 -19.47 2.68 8.25
N LYS A 407 -20.26 2.49 9.33
CA LYS A 407 -21.47 3.28 9.62
C LYS A 407 -21.16 4.78 9.82
N ALA A 408 -20.13 5.09 10.61
CA ALA A 408 -19.69 6.48 10.81
C ALA A 408 -19.15 7.12 9.51
N ALA A 409 -18.59 6.31 8.62
CA ALA A 409 -18.09 6.71 7.30
C ALA A 409 -19.13 6.60 6.16
N TYR A 410 -20.42 6.46 6.48
CA TYR A 410 -21.53 6.35 5.52
C TYR A 410 -21.30 5.30 4.41
N SER A 411 -20.49 4.29 4.73
CA SER A 411 -20.09 3.21 3.82
C SER A 411 -20.76 1.90 4.22
N LYS A 412 -20.83 0.95 3.29
CA LYS A 412 -21.50 -0.34 3.50
C LYS A 412 -20.92 -1.07 4.74
N PRO A 413 -21.71 -1.36 5.79
CA PRO A 413 -21.22 -1.99 7.00
C PRO A 413 -21.18 -3.51 6.89
N ASP A 414 -20.18 -4.03 6.18
CA ASP A 414 -19.93 -5.47 6.04
C ASP A 414 -18.84 -6.02 6.97
N GLY A 415 -18.28 -5.18 7.84
CA GLY A 415 -17.28 -5.55 8.83
C GLY A 415 -15.91 -5.85 8.24
N TRP A 416 -15.61 -5.41 7.01
CA TRP A 416 -14.32 -5.63 6.36
C TRP A 416 -13.70 -4.33 5.84
N PHE A 417 -12.49 -4.00 6.34
CA PHE A 417 -11.80 -2.77 5.96
C PHE A 417 -11.13 -2.96 4.59
N GLY A 418 -11.94 -2.86 3.55
CA GLY A 418 -11.52 -2.91 2.15
C GLY A 418 -11.12 -1.56 1.57
N ALA A 419 -10.87 -1.54 0.26
CA ALA A 419 -10.58 -0.32 -0.48
C ALA A 419 -11.70 0.72 -0.36
N GLY A 420 -12.97 0.32 -0.39
CA GLY A 420 -14.10 1.26 -0.22
C GLY A 420 -14.20 1.86 1.20
N THR A 421 -13.79 1.12 2.23
CA THR A 421 -13.69 1.67 3.59
C THR A 421 -12.47 2.58 3.73
N ALA A 422 -11.36 2.27 3.07
CA ALA A 422 -10.19 3.17 3.03
C ALA A 422 -10.50 4.51 2.35
N ASP A 423 -11.23 4.45 1.23
CA ASP A 423 -11.77 5.59 0.48
C ASP A 423 -12.63 6.48 1.39
N ALA A 424 -13.68 5.91 2.00
CA ALA A 424 -14.60 6.61 2.89
C ALA A 424 -13.94 7.15 4.16
N VAL A 425 -12.97 6.44 4.75
CA VAL A 425 -12.20 6.90 5.92
C VAL A 425 -11.31 8.08 5.56
N VAL A 426 -10.67 8.07 4.39
CA VAL A 426 -9.85 9.18 3.93
C VAL A 426 -10.70 10.39 3.52
N TYR A 427 -11.91 10.15 2.99
CA TYR A 427 -12.90 11.20 2.75
C TYR A 427 -13.37 11.86 4.06
N LEU A 428 -13.83 11.08 5.05
CA LEU A 428 -14.20 11.57 6.39
C LEU A 428 -13.11 12.41 7.06
N LYS A 429 -11.85 12.04 6.84
CA LYS A 429 -10.68 12.68 7.43
C LYS A 429 -10.13 13.82 6.58
N LYS A 430 -10.84 14.28 5.55
CA LYS A 430 -10.54 15.59 4.97
C LYS A 430 -10.79 16.65 6.04
N THR A 431 -9.73 17.38 6.36
CA THR A 431 -9.83 18.61 7.14
C THR A 431 -10.49 19.72 6.32
N ASP A 432 -10.89 20.83 6.95
CA ASP A 432 -11.41 22.04 6.31
C ASP A 432 -10.47 22.64 5.24
N LEU A 433 -9.20 22.19 5.20
CA LEU A 433 -8.20 22.53 4.18
C LEU A 433 -8.21 21.57 2.96
N GLY A 434 -9.16 20.63 2.89
CA GLY A 434 -9.28 19.61 1.85
C GLY A 434 -8.24 18.48 1.91
N ILE A 435 -7.34 18.51 2.90
CA ILE A 435 -6.24 17.57 3.07
C ILE A 435 -6.78 16.24 3.62
N ALA A 436 -6.66 15.20 2.81
CA ALA A 436 -6.88 13.81 3.17
C ALA A 436 -5.78 13.29 4.13
N GLU A 437 -6.14 12.82 5.32
CA GLU A 437 -5.22 12.06 6.18
C GLU A 437 -4.94 10.64 5.62
N THR A 438 -4.55 9.71 6.49
CA THR A 438 -4.25 8.30 6.22
C THR A 438 -5.46 7.38 6.48
N PRO A 439 -5.61 6.25 5.74
CA PRO A 439 -6.65 5.24 5.95
C PRO A 439 -6.42 4.38 7.22
N VAL A 440 -5.83 4.96 8.26
CA VAL A 440 -5.55 4.36 9.57
C VAL A 440 -6.22 5.20 10.65
N THR A 441 -7.10 4.59 11.44
CA THR A 441 -7.84 5.28 12.52
C THR A 441 -7.49 4.65 13.87
N LEU A 442 -6.84 5.40 14.76
CA LEU A 442 -6.40 4.88 16.07
C LEU A 442 -7.57 4.70 17.08
N ASN A 443 -8.64 5.49 16.96
CA ASN A 443 -9.73 5.50 17.94
C ASN A 443 -11.08 5.87 17.30
N LEU A 444 -12.08 5.00 17.44
CA LEU A 444 -13.45 5.23 16.98
C LEU A 444 -14.16 6.39 17.70
N ALA A 445 -13.81 6.67 18.96
CA ALA A 445 -14.45 7.74 19.75
C ALA A 445 -14.17 9.16 19.23
N ALA A 446 -13.27 9.31 18.25
CA ALA A 446 -13.10 10.54 17.48
C ALA A 446 -14.20 10.72 16.41
N LEU A 447 -14.74 9.62 15.88
CA LEU A 447 -15.70 9.61 14.77
C LEU A 447 -17.15 9.78 15.22
N ASP A 448 -17.48 9.42 16.46
CA ASP A 448 -18.81 9.66 17.09
C ASP A 448 -19.19 11.17 17.21
N LYS A 449 -18.35 12.08 16.70
CA LYS A 449 -18.50 13.54 16.75
C LYS A 449 -18.59 14.21 15.38
N ALA A 450 -18.42 13.48 14.28
CA ALA A 450 -18.57 14.05 12.95
C ALA A 450 -20.07 14.31 12.67
N PRO A 451 -20.46 15.52 12.22
CA PRO A 451 -21.82 15.76 11.75
C PRO A 451 -22.11 14.92 10.49
N PRO A 452 -23.39 14.61 10.20
CA PRO A 452 -23.76 13.95 8.95
C PRO A 452 -23.47 14.85 7.73
N PRO A 453 -23.20 14.27 6.53
CA PRO A 453 -22.85 15.02 5.33
C PRO A 453 -23.87 16.12 4.99
N ASP A 454 -25.16 15.80 5.14
CA ASP A 454 -26.29 16.70 4.88
C ASP A 454 -26.25 18.00 5.72
N GLU A 455 -25.68 17.95 6.94
CA GLU A 455 -25.51 19.15 7.79
C GLU A 455 -24.29 19.99 7.37
N VAL A 456 -23.31 19.40 6.68
CA VAL A 456 -22.10 20.11 6.21
C VAL A 456 -22.44 20.96 4.99
N GLU A 457 -23.14 20.42 4.00
CA GLU A 457 -23.53 21.19 2.80
C GLU A 457 -24.45 22.37 3.12
N GLU A 458 -25.43 22.22 4.03
CA GLU A 458 -26.26 23.35 4.47
C GLU A 458 -25.42 24.45 5.14
N SER A 459 -24.41 24.08 5.95
CA SER A 459 -23.53 25.05 6.63
C SER A 459 -22.61 25.81 5.68
N GLU A 460 -22.01 25.14 4.68
CA GLU A 460 -21.19 25.80 3.66
C GLU A 460 -22.04 26.67 2.71
N ALA A 461 -23.29 26.28 2.45
CA ALA A 461 -24.23 27.08 1.68
C ALA A 461 -24.62 28.37 2.42
N GLU A 462 -24.91 28.31 3.73
CA GLU A 462 -25.19 29.50 4.55
C GLU A 462 -23.97 30.45 4.69
N GLU A 463 -22.75 29.91 4.85
CA GLU A 463 -21.54 30.75 4.84
C GLU A 463 -21.29 31.42 3.48
N ARG A 464 -21.55 30.73 2.36
CA ARG A 464 -21.51 31.36 1.03
C ARG A 464 -22.55 32.47 0.90
N GLU A 465 -23.82 32.21 1.23
CA GLU A 465 -24.90 33.20 1.08
C GLU A 465 -24.72 34.43 1.98
N THR A 466 -24.05 34.28 3.13
CA THR A 466 -23.68 35.41 4.00
C THR A 466 -22.44 36.17 3.50
N SER A 467 -21.44 35.48 2.93
CA SER A 467 -20.24 36.11 2.35
C SER A 467 -20.53 36.97 1.11
N GLU A 468 -21.54 36.63 0.30
CA GLU A 468 -21.94 37.42 -0.88
C GLU A 468 -22.70 38.72 -0.53
N ARG A 469 -23.12 38.91 0.73
CA ARG A 469 -23.78 40.14 1.20
C ARG A 469 -22.79 41.24 1.62
N ILE A 470 -21.79 41.51 0.79
CA ILE A 470 -21.00 42.74 0.91
C ILE A 470 -21.87 43.91 0.39
N PRO A 471 -22.21 44.91 1.22
CA PRO A 471 -22.93 46.09 0.73
C PRO A 471 -22.03 46.86 -0.23
N ALA A 472 -22.54 47.18 -1.42
CA ALA A 472 -21.81 47.96 -2.41
C ALA A 472 -21.57 49.39 -1.87
N GLU A 473 -20.35 49.70 -1.47
CA GLU A 473 -19.93 51.08 -1.19
C GLU A 473 -19.89 51.87 -2.51
N GLU A 474 -20.62 52.98 -2.56
CA GLU A 474 -20.57 53.90 -3.70
C GLU A 474 -19.19 54.58 -3.74
N PRO A 475 -18.49 54.62 -4.89
CA PRO A 475 -17.19 55.25 -4.98
C PRO A 475 -17.32 56.78 -4.88
N ASP A 476 -16.82 57.35 -3.79
CA ASP A 476 -16.73 58.80 -3.58
C ASP A 476 -15.66 59.41 -4.51
N ILE A 477 -16.10 60.16 -5.51
CA ILE A 477 -15.22 60.83 -6.49
C ILE A 477 -14.87 62.22 -5.95
N SER A 478 -13.83 62.27 -5.11
CA SER A 478 -13.21 63.54 -4.69
C SER A 478 -11.98 63.84 -5.55
N SER A 479 -12.07 64.89 -6.37
CA SER A 479 -10.96 65.43 -7.15
C SER A 479 -10.39 66.69 -6.49
N ASP A 480 -9.11 66.67 -6.08
CA ASP A 480 -8.20 67.81 -5.85
C ASP A 480 -6.93 67.27 -5.14
N ALA A 481 -5.72 67.83 -5.25
CA ALA A 481 -5.14 68.78 -6.20
C ALA A 481 -3.60 68.65 -6.18
N ALA A 482 -2.92 69.29 -7.13
CA ALA A 482 -1.47 69.23 -7.36
C ALA A 482 -0.55 69.63 -6.19
N ALA A 483 0.66 69.06 -6.16
CA ALA A 483 1.88 69.75 -5.74
C ALA A 483 3.12 69.15 -6.44
N GLU A 484 3.97 70.03 -6.97
CA GLU A 484 5.27 69.70 -7.58
C GLU A 484 6.36 69.51 -6.50
N GLY A 485 7.44 68.78 -6.83
CA GLY A 485 8.58 68.60 -5.92
C GLY A 485 9.79 67.94 -6.59
N GLU A 486 10.80 68.76 -6.92
CA GLU A 486 12.09 68.32 -7.49
C GLU A 486 12.97 67.64 -6.42
N HIS A 487 13.77 66.62 -6.79
CA HIS A 487 15.25 66.64 -6.71
C HIS A 487 15.93 65.33 -7.14
N GLU A 488 17.01 65.50 -7.90
CA GLU A 488 18.26 64.71 -8.02
C GLU A 488 18.33 63.25 -7.51
N THR A 489 18.66 62.31 -8.41
CA THR A 489 20.05 61.83 -8.58
C THR A 489 20.27 61.16 -9.94
#